data_AF-A0A8T9G1C0-F1
#
_entry.id   AF-A0A8T9G1C0-F1
#
_cell.length_a   1.000
_cell.length_b   1.000
_cell.length_c   1.000
_cell.angle_alpha   90.00
_cell.angle_beta   90.00
_cell.angle_gamma   90.00
#
_symmetry.space_group_name_H-M   'P 1'
#
loop_
_entity.id
_entity.type
_entity.pdbx_description
1 polymer ?
#
loop_
_entity_poly.entity_id
_entity_poly.type
_entity_poly.pdbx_seq_one_letter_code
_entity_poly.pdbx_strand_id
1 'polypeptide(L)' 'MGSRRHRHQPVEEYGRLISSGPIGLSVGHKVRVVPNHACVVTNMVDTVFVVGNGLVRAEAWSVTARGMVV' A
#
# COMPACT_ATOMS: atom_id res chain seq x y z
N MET A 1 32.53 -1.22 -7.36
CA MET A 1 31.60 -2.33 -7.04
C MET A 1 30.18 -1.76 -7.02
N GLY A 2 29.47 -1.83 -8.14
CA GLY A 2 28.19 -1.11 -8.32
C GLY A 2 27.04 -1.82 -7.59
N SER A 3 26.41 -1.12 -6.64
CA SER A 3 25.15 -1.55 -6.02
C SER A 3 24.07 -1.68 -7.10
N ARG A 4 23.71 -2.91 -7.48
CA ARG A 4 22.56 -3.17 -8.35
C ARG A 4 21.29 -2.73 -7.61
N ARG A 5 20.78 -1.55 -7.98
CA ARG A 5 19.45 -1.12 -7.55
C ARG A 5 18.43 -1.97 -8.31
N HIS A 6 17.87 -2.95 -7.62
CA HIS A 6 16.78 -3.78 -8.09
C HIS A 6 15.49 -2.96 -8.14
N ARG A 7 15.36 -2.10 -9.16
CA ARG A 7 14.09 -1.45 -9.48
C ARG A 7 13.22 -2.45 -10.22
N HIS A 8 12.27 -3.03 -9.49
CA HIS A 8 11.23 -3.85 -10.08
C HIS A 8 10.08 -2.96 -10.50
N GLN A 9 9.68 -3.07 -11.75
CA GLN A 9 8.58 -2.29 -12.30
C GLN A 9 7.27 -2.86 -11.75
N PRO A 10 6.47 -2.07 -11.03
CA PRO A 10 5.08 -2.41 -10.77
C PRO A 10 4.36 -2.45 -12.10
N VAL A 11 3.47 -3.43 -12.27
CA VAL A 11 2.42 -3.35 -13.29
C VAL A 11 1.16 -2.81 -12.61
N GLU A 12 0.24 -2.23 -13.36
CA GLU A 12 -0.87 -1.42 -12.83
C GLU A 12 -1.62 -2.08 -11.66
N GLU A 13 -1.93 -3.38 -11.78
CA GLU A 13 -2.72 -4.12 -10.79
C GLU A 13 -1.91 -5.18 -10.00
N TYR A 14 -0.61 -5.33 -10.27
CA TYR A 14 0.22 -6.36 -9.62
C TYR A 14 1.53 -5.81 -9.07
N GLY A 15 1.78 -6.15 -7.80
CA GLY A 15 3.07 -5.97 -7.15
C GLY A 15 3.94 -7.23 -7.24
N ARG A 16 5.27 -7.04 -7.27
CA ARG A 16 6.24 -8.13 -7.18
C ARG A 16 6.93 -8.09 -5.82
N LEU A 17 6.71 -9.12 -5.00
CA LEU A 17 7.47 -9.34 -3.77
C LEU A 17 8.71 -10.19 -4.07
N ILE A 18 9.84 -9.81 -3.49
CA ILE A 18 11.11 -10.54 -3.60
C ILE A 18 11.63 -10.78 -2.21
N SER A 19 12.08 -12.00 -1.97
CA SER A 19 12.69 -12.41 -0.72
C SER A 19 13.95 -13.22 -1.02
N SER A 20 14.95 -13.07 -0.16
CA SER A 20 16.17 -13.89 -0.17
C SER A 20 15.97 -15.29 0.44
N GLY A 21 14.81 -15.57 1.03
CA GLY A 21 14.48 -16.87 1.62
C GLY A 21 12.97 -17.14 1.70
N PRO A 22 12.55 -18.30 2.26
CA PRO A 22 11.14 -18.64 2.40
C PRO A 22 10.36 -17.59 3.21
N ILE A 23 9.22 -17.15 2.68
CA ILE A 23 8.36 -16.11 3.31
C ILE A 23 7.09 -16.64 3.97
N GLY A 24 6.77 -17.93 3.81
CA GLY A 24 5.58 -18.53 4.40
C GLY A 24 4.24 -17.93 3.93
N LEU A 25 4.22 -17.26 2.77
CA LEU A 25 2.97 -16.74 2.19
C LEU A 25 2.25 -17.81 1.38
N SER A 26 0.93 -17.85 1.52
CA SER A 26 0.02 -18.66 0.70
C SER A 26 -0.99 -17.77 -0.01
N VAL A 27 -1.61 -18.28 -1.07
CA VAL A 27 -2.68 -17.56 -1.79
C VAL A 27 -3.79 -17.20 -0.80
N GLY A 28 -4.21 -15.93 -0.81
CA GLY A 28 -5.20 -15.38 0.12
C GLY A 28 -4.62 -14.69 1.35
N HIS A 29 -3.31 -14.82 1.65
CA HIS A 29 -2.68 -14.03 2.71
C HIS A 29 -2.70 -12.53 2.36
N LYS A 30 -3.10 -11.72 3.35
CA LYS A 30 -3.07 -10.26 3.25
C LYS A 30 -1.76 -9.74 3.84
N VAL A 31 -1.12 -8.82 3.13
CA VAL A 31 0.09 -8.11 3.58
C VAL A 31 -0.20 -6.62 3.70
N ARG A 32 0.49 -5.93 4.61
CA ARG A 32 0.42 -4.46 4.72
C ARG A 32 1.61 -3.86 4.00
N VAL A 33 1.34 -2.99 3.02
CA VAL A 33 2.37 -2.28 2.25
C VAL A 33 2.39 -0.82 2.68
N VAL A 34 3.56 -0.31 3.04
CA VAL A 34 3.74 1.12 3.29
C VAL A 34 3.90 1.82 1.94
N PRO A 35 3.03 2.77 1.58
CA PRO A 35 3.17 3.50 0.33
C PRO A 35 4.46 4.34 0.36
N ASN A 36 5.13 4.45 -0.79
CA ASN A 36 6.30 5.34 -0.92
C ASN A 36 5.91 6.81 -0.72
N HIS A 37 4.81 7.24 -1.34
CA HIS A 37 4.27 8.59 -1.20
C HIS A 37 2.80 8.54 -0.80
N ALA A 38 2.51 8.86 0.46
CA ALA A 38 1.15 8.75 0.99
C ALA A 38 0.15 9.65 0.26
N CYS A 39 0.50 10.93 -0.01
CA CYS A 39 -0.47 11.87 -0.59
C CYS A 39 -0.96 11.47 -1.99
N VAL A 40 -0.09 10.86 -2.81
CA VAL A 40 -0.47 10.41 -4.15
C VAL A 40 -1.43 9.23 -4.05
N VAL A 41 -1.14 8.27 -3.16
CA VAL A 41 -2.00 7.10 -2.94
C VAL A 41 -3.35 7.49 -2.36
N THR A 42 -3.41 8.43 -1.42
CA THR A 42 -4.70 8.92 -0.89
C THR A 42 -5.56 9.58 -1.96
N ASN A 43 -4.96 10.16 -3.00
CA ASN A 43 -5.71 10.73 -4.12
C ASN A 43 -6.25 9.68 -5.11
N MET A 44 -5.82 8.42 -5.00
CA MET A 44 -6.28 7.31 -5.85
C MET A 44 -7.45 6.52 -5.25
N VAL A 45 -7.85 6.80 -4.00
CA VAL A 45 -8.89 6.06 -3.29
C VAL A 45 -9.97 7.00 -2.74
N ASP A 46 -11.22 6.55 -2.72
CA ASP A 46 -12.33 7.34 -2.15
C ASP A 46 -12.42 7.23 -0.62
N THR A 47 -11.85 6.19 -0.02
CA THR A 47 -12.00 5.85 1.40
C THR A 47 -10.69 5.41 2.03
N VAL A 48 -10.43 5.86 3.25
CA VAL A 48 -9.36 5.35 4.13
C VAL A 48 -10.01 4.64 5.31
N PHE A 49 -9.52 3.44 5.62
CA PHE A 49 -9.95 2.69 6.80
C PHE A 49 -9.02 2.98 7.98
N VAL A 50 -9.55 3.62 9.02
CA VAL A 50 -8.84 3.97 10.25
C VAL A 50 -8.97 2.83 11.26
N VAL A 51 -7.84 2.37 11.77
CA VAL A 51 -7.71 1.29 12.77
C VAL A 51 -6.78 1.74 13.89
N GLY A 52 -6.97 1.23 15.11
CA GLY A 52 -6.13 1.55 16.27
C GLY A 52 -6.86 2.35 17.36
N ASN A 53 -6.13 2.85 18.36
CA ASN A 53 -6.64 3.68 19.46
C ASN A 53 -7.89 3.12 20.20
N GLY A 54 -7.93 1.80 20.44
CA GLY A 54 -9.07 1.16 21.12
C GLY A 54 -10.32 0.95 20.24
N LEU A 55 -10.26 1.26 18.94
CA LEU A 55 -11.35 0.99 18.01
C LEU A 55 -11.61 -0.51 17.89
N VAL A 56 -12.86 -0.91 18.14
CA VAL A 56 -13.31 -2.30 18.04
C VAL A 56 -13.41 -2.76 16.57
N ARG A 57 -13.61 -1.80 15.65
CA ARG A 57 -13.72 -2.04 14.20
C ARG A 57 -13.06 -0.91 13.44
N ALA A 58 -12.68 -1.19 12.20
CA ALA A 58 -12.18 -0.15 11.31
C ALA A 58 -13.30 0.87 11.00
N GLU A 59 -12.97 2.15 11.07
CA GLU A 59 -13.84 3.23 10.62
C GLU A 59 -13.52 3.60 9.17
N ALA A 60 -14.54 3.85 8.36
CA ALA A 60 -14.37 4.30 6.99
C ALA A 60 -14.46 5.83 6.92
N TRP A 61 -13.38 6.50 6.53
CA TRP A 61 -13.33 7.94 6.35
C TRP A 61 -13.25 8.27 4.86
N SER A 62 -14.10 9.18 4.38
CA SER A 62 -14.08 9.65 3.00
C SER A 62 -12.88 10.58 2.72
N VAL A 63 -12.22 10.41 1.58
CA VAL A 63 -11.21 11.37 1.09
C VAL A 63 -11.93 12.53 0.39
N THR A 64 -12.38 13.51 1.17
CA THR A 64 -13.28 14.57 0.71
C THR A 64 -12.68 15.47 -0.38
N ALA A 65 -11.36 15.62 -0.41
CA ALA A 65 -10.64 16.45 -1.38
C ALA A 65 -10.01 15.65 -2.53
N ARG A 66 -10.43 14.39 -2.77
CA ARG A 66 -9.89 13.57 -3.85
C ARG A 66 -10.08 14.27 -5.21
N GLY A 67 -9.00 14.34 -5.99
CA GLY A 67 -8.98 14.98 -7.30
C GLY A 67 -8.89 16.50 -7.28
N MET A 68 -8.90 17.14 -6.09
CA MET A 68 -8.76 18.59 -5.96
C MET A 68 -7.28 18.99 -5.96
N VAL A 69 -6.69 18.98 -7.15
CA VAL A 69 -5.29 19.40 -7.38
C VAL A 69 -5.28 20.87 -7.79
N VAL A 70 -4.40 21.66 -7.16
CA VAL A 70 -4.15 23.07 -7.48
C VAL A 70 -2.93 23.26 -8.37
#